data_AF-A0A259M4F5-F1
#
_entry.id   AF-A0A259M4F5-F1
#
_cell.length_a   1.000
_cell.length_b   1.000
_cell.length_c   1.000
_cell.angle_alpha   90.00
_cell.angle_beta   90.00
_cell.angle_gamma   90.00
#
_symmetry.space_group_name_H-M   'P 1'
#
loop_
_entity.id
_entity.type
_entity.pdbx_description
1 polymer ?
#
loop_
_entity_poly.entity_id
_entity_poly.type
_entity_poly.pdbx_seq_one_letter_code
_entity_poly.pdbx_strand_id
1 'polypeptide(L)'
;MAGTGSGFRKAVAGLLTALSLGAMAAGAASAQPKTFEPSPECMIAADYVAPRFAHYAPSMLWREGAFSLEGAILSWYLGGPKAIFETDDFNLLLWDDCFHPKTSVTCPGIRKDKKIYKAFNRPYGKMTKGDKKAIEEYFSQPVPDAAIRFAAEGIGRCFGDHPAQGTMEELGLRRGPFEGPLCGAAINNAPSLPGRPIFSGWDSAQDEHNSNREYGPGGRCTFIPEYAIAAAEAADAKMAADRAARDNRTVEERIAGLNGCQIAYGLVTMGLSGQRGGTSRVPDEGISWAMKYEQSVIDNDVCPIMPKPLSDWVQAQPLEKFEAAEDPYEGFVRRKPSSKNYADWAYYIGRVAAHYETPEAPQVDLSGDLCPDFHTWLAQKHYAGTGGGDALTRFLQSNAANLDLSLRPAVCVAVPKWMYANYVNERAVQNARRAAFDAKMAQREAFMNSLEELGKAGYKSTYRPPSGAPRCYRTGEKVETCFFN
;
A
#
# COMPACT_ATOMS: atom_id res chain seq x y z
N MET A 1 54.72 -29.56 82.95
CA MET A 1 55.86 -28.61 83.07
C MET A 1 55.93 -27.86 81.74
N ALA A 2 55.27 -26.70 81.66
CA ALA A 2 55.88 -25.37 81.60
C ALA A 2 56.62 -25.13 80.26
N GLY A 3 56.29 -24.18 79.38
CA GLY A 3 55.41 -22.99 79.44
C GLY A 3 54.94 -22.57 78.02
N THR A 4 53.89 -21.74 77.90
CA THR A 4 53.91 -20.27 77.62
C THR A 4 54.33 -19.92 76.18
N GLY A 5 53.64 -19.11 75.37
CA GLY A 5 52.51 -18.19 75.56
C GLY A 5 51.86 -17.82 74.20
N SER A 6 50.60 -17.38 74.18
CA SER A 6 50.15 -15.97 74.19
C SER A 6 50.36 -15.22 72.87
N GLY A 7 49.27 -14.72 72.27
CA GLY A 7 49.37 -13.64 71.29
C GLY A 7 48.17 -13.40 70.38
N PHE A 8 47.05 -12.95 70.94
CA PHE A 8 45.94 -12.37 70.17
C PHE A 8 46.24 -10.89 69.84
N ARG A 9 45.69 -10.39 68.70
CA ARG A 9 45.49 -8.99 68.26
C ARG A 9 46.52 -8.39 67.26
N LYS A 10 46.13 -8.21 66.00
CA LYS A 10 45.54 -6.97 65.43
C LYS A 10 45.36 -7.09 63.91
N ALA A 11 44.22 -6.63 63.45
CA ALA A 11 43.87 -6.38 62.04
C ALA A 11 44.70 -5.21 61.46
N VAL A 12 44.86 -5.19 60.12
CA VAL A 12 44.49 -4.09 59.20
C VAL A 12 45.11 -4.34 57.81
N ALA A 13 44.24 -4.23 56.79
CA ALA A 13 44.48 -3.88 55.39
C ALA A 13 45.35 -4.79 54.49
N GLY A 14 44.67 -5.39 53.50
CA GLY A 14 45.30 -6.03 52.35
C GLY A 14 44.25 -6.59 51.40
N LEU A 15 43.42 -5.71 50.84
CA LEU A 15 42.46 -6.03 49.78
C LEU A 15 43.26 -6.42 48.51
N LEU A 16 43.35 -7.71 48.20
CA LEU A 16 43.88 -8.19 46.93
C LEU A 16 42.85 -9.12 46.28
N THR A 17 42.23 -8.52 45.27
CA THR A 17 41.33 -9.04 44.27
C THR A 17 41.82 -10.36 43.68
N ALA A 18 41.07 -11.43 43.87
CA ALA A 18 41.13 -12.62 43.02
C ALA A 18 39.72 -12.86 42.46
N LEU A 19 39.35 -12.03 41.49
CA LEU A 19 38.32 -12.35 40.50
C LEU A 19 38.82 -13.57 39.72
N SER A 20 38.39 -14.76 40.11
CA SER A 20 38.43 -15.92 39.23
C SER A 20 37.44 -15.67 38.09
N LEU A 21 37.92 -15.07 37.00
CA LEU A 21 37.30 -15.17 35.69
C LEU A 21 37.19 -16.66 35.36
N GLY A 22 36.04 -17.25 35.63
CA GLY A 22 35.57 -18.42 34.91
C GLY A 22 35.32 -17.98 33.47
N ALA A 23 36.37 -18.03 32.64
CA ALA A 23 36.22 -17.97 31.20
C ALA A 23 35.36 -19.16 30.78
N MET A 24 34.06 -18.92 30.57
CA MET A 24 33.26 -19.75 29.70
C MET A 24 33.87 -19.61 28.30
N ALA A 25 34.87 -20.44 28.02
CA ALA A 25 35.23 -20.79 26.67
C ALA A 25 34.05 -21.59 26.12
N ALA A 26 33.02 -20.88 25.65
CA ALA A 26 32.13 -21.40 24.64
C ALA A 26 33.04 -21.72 23.45
N GLY A 27 33.41 -23.00 23.31
CA GLY A 27 34.07 -23.48 22.13
C GLY A 27 33.20 -23.05 20.95
N ALA A 28 33.76 -22.24 20.06
CA ALA A 28 33.13 -21.88 18.81
C ALA A 28 33.05 -23.18 17.97
N ALA A 29 32.01 -23.98 18.21
CA ALA A 29 31.61 -25.02 17.29
C ALA A 29 31.29 -24.31 15.97
N SER A 30 32.06 -24.59 14.93
CA SER A 30 31.76 -24.10 13.58
C SER A 30 30.35 -24.54 13.21
N ALA A 31 29.50 -23.64 12.72
CA ALA A 31 28.17 -24.00 12.22
C ALA A 31 28.31 -24.98 11.04
N GLN A 32 28.21 -26.28 11.33
CA GLN A 32 28.08 -27.30 10.29
C GLN A 32 26.65 -27.24 9.73
N PRO A 33 26.47 -27.49 8.41
CA PRO A 33 25.13 -27.53 7.82
C PRO A 33 24.24 -28.51 8.58
N LYS A 34 23.04 -28.08 8.94
CA LYS A 34 22.03 -28.91 9.60
C LYS A 34 21.03 -29.40 8.57
N THR A 35 20.65 -30.66 8.66
CA THR A 35 19.50 -31.18 7.91
C THR A 35 18.22 -30.62 8.50
N PHE A 36 17.28 -30.24 7.66
CA PHE A 36 15.95 -29.87 8.12
C PHE A 36 15.25 -31.08 8.72
N GLU A 37 14.80 -30.93 9.97
CA GLU A 37 14.06 -31.96 10.70
C GLU A 37 12.59 -31.51 10.77
N PRO A 38 11.67 -32.21 10.07
CA PRO A 38 10.28 -31.78 10.02
C PRO A 38 9.62 -32.01 11.38
N SER A 39 9.14 -30.92 11.97
CA SER A 39 8.30 -30.94 13.15
C SER A 39 6.82 -30.77 12.76
N PRO A 40 5.87 -31.47 13.40
CA PRO A 40 4.45 -31.18 13.23
C PRO A 40 4.05 -29.78 13.72
N GLU A 41 4.94 -29.09 14.43
CA GLU A 41 4.82 -27.69 14.88
C GLU A 41 5.64 -26.72 14.01
N CYS A 42 6.24 -27.18 12.91
CA CYS A 42 6.82 -26.32 11.90
C CYS A 42 5.76 -25.99 10.85
N MET A 43 5.60 -24.70 10.54
CA MET A 43 4.67 -24.24 9.51
C MET A 43 5.15 -24.56 8.08
N ILE A 44 6.42 -24.93 7.93
CA ILE A 44 7.03 -25.30 6.66
C ILE A 44 6.89 -26.82 6.46
N ALA A 45 6.21 -27.20 5.39
CA ALA A 45 6.01 -28.61 5.05
C ALA A 45 7.33 -29.29 4.64
N ALA A 46 7.51 -30.56 5.01
CA ALA A 46 8.73 -31.30 4.75
C ALA A 46 9.07 -31.46 3.27
N ASP A 47 8.05 -31.56 2.41
CA ASP A 47 8.16 -31.66 0.95
C ASP A 47 8.51 -30.33 0.28
N TYR A 48 8.25 -29.20 0.94
CA TYR A 48 8.79 -27.89 0.56
C TYR A 48 10.32 -27.83 0.74
N VAL A 49 10.87 -28.72 1.58
CA VAL A 49 12.31 -28.77 1.92
C VAL A 49 13.04 -29.98 1.28
N ALA A 50 12.34 -30.92 0.62
CA ALA A 50 12.89 -32.22 0.16
C ALA A 50 13.07 -32.40 -1.38
N PRO A 51 13.59 -33.55 -1.88
CA PRO A 51 14.97 -33.83 -2.27
C PRO A 51 15.34 -33.52 -3.73
N ARG A 52 14.48 -32.89 -4.56
CA ARG A 52 14.88 -32.45 -5.93
C ARG A 52 16.04 -31.43 -5.90
N PHE A 53 16.31 -30.87 -4.73
CA PHE A 53 17.30 -29.84 -4.46
C PHE A 53 18.18 -30.17 -3.25
N ALA A 54 18.40 -31.46 -2.94
CA ALA A 54 19.25 -31.90 -1.82
C ALA A 54 20.72 -31.38 -1.90
N HIS A 55 21.15 -30.92 -3.07
CA HIS A 55 22.45 -30.26 -3.28
C HIS A 55 22.41 -28.72 -3.14
N TYR A 56 21.21 -28.15 -2.96
CA TYR A 56 20.89 -26.72 -2.92
C TYR A 56 19.87 -26.40 -1.83
N ALA A 57 19.89 -27.09 -0.68
CA ALA A 57 19.02 -26.80 0.45
C ALA A 57 18.89 -25.28 0.80
N PRO A 58 19.87 -24.40 0.54
CA PRO A 58 19.74 -22.97 0.76
C PRO A 58 19.39 -22.17 -0.51
N SER A 59 18.78 -22.73 -1.56
CA SER A 59 18.29 -21.94 -2.72
C SER A 59 16.78 -22.03 -2.95
N MET A 60 16.04 -22.83 -2.17
CA MET A 60 14.60 -23.03 -2.36
C MET A 60 13.65 -22.18 -1.50
N LEU A 61 14.02 -21.76 -0.28
CA LEU A 61 13.30 -20.67 0.43
C LEU A 61 13.25 -19.35 -0.39
N TRP A 62 13.97 -19.28 -1.52
CA TRP A 62 14.50 -18.07 -2.14
C TRP A 62 13.79 -17.63 -3.42
N ARG A 63 12.75 -18.34 -3.86
CA ARG A 63 11.89 -17.84 -4.93
C ARG A 63 10.64 -17.14 -4.44
N GLU A 64 10.09 -17.54 -3.29
CA GLU A 64 8.78 -17.05 -2.83
C GLU A 64 8.73 -16.69 -1.33
N GLY A 65 9.61 -17.21 -0.46
CA GLY A 65 9.55 -17.01 1.00
C GLY A 65 10.63 -16.11 1.62
N ALA A 66 11.67 -15.73 0.87
CA ALA A 66 12.85 -15.04 1.37
C ALA A 66 12.72 -13.50 1.39
N PHE A 67 11.55 -12.97 1.74
CA PHE A 67 11.38 -11.51 1.96
C PHE A 67 11.30 -11.14 3.45
N SER A 68 11.69 -12.06 4.35
CA SER A 68 11.58 -11.90 5.80
C SER A 68 12.91 -12.20 6.51
N LEU A 69 13.18 -11.50 7.60
CA LEU A 69 14.39 -11.68 8.41
C LEU A 69 14.43 -13.07 9.07
N GLU A 70 13.26 -13.61 9.39
CA GLU A 70 13.01 -14.92 9.98
C GLU A 70 13.45 -16.04 9.02
N GLY A 71 13.08 -15.94 7.74
CA GLY A 71 13.55 -16.85 6.68
C GLY A 71 15.06 -16.76 6.50
N ALA A 72 15.63 -15.56 6.56
CA ALA A 72 17.08 -15.37 6.48
C ALA A 72 17.83 -16.00 7.68
N ILE A 73 17.27 -15.93 8.89
CA ILE A 73 17.81 -16.58 10.09
C ILE A 73 17.72 -18.11 10.00
N LEU A 74 16.61 -18.67 9.51
CA LEU A 74 16.48 -20.11 9.27
C LEU A 74 17.51 -20.61 8.25
N SER A 75 17.72 -19.85 7.17
CA SER A 75 18.74 -20.14 6.17
C SER A 75 20.15 -20.16 6.74
N TRP A 76 20.50 -19.20 7.59
CA TRP A 76 21.77 -19.20 8.33
C TRP A 76 21.89 -20.46 9.19
N TYR A 77 20.83 -20.85 9.91
CA TYR A 77 20.85 -22.01 10.78
C TYR A 77 21.05 -23.34 10.04
N LEU A 78 20.38 -23.53 8.89
CA LEU A 78 20.44 -24.77 8.12
C LEU A 78 21.69 -24.85 7.24
N GLY A 79 22.02 -23.78 6.51
CA GLY A 79 23.08 -23.80 5.49
C GLY A 79 24.39 -23.10 5.88
N GLY A 80 24.44 -22.45 7.05
CA GLY A 80 25.63 -21.77 7.54
C GLY A 80 26.08 -20.60 6.64
N PRO A 81 27.38 -20.27 6.60
CA PRO A 81 27.88 -19.09 5.87
C PRO A 81 27.70 -19.19 4.35
N LYS A 82 27.67 -20.41 3.79
CA LYS A 82 27.48 -20.62 2.34
C LYS A 82 26.09 -20.18 1.89
N ALA A 83 25.07 -20.40 2.72
CA ALA A 83 23.71 -19.99 2.43
C ALA A 83 23.57 -18.48 2.23
N ILE A 84 24.44 -17.66 2.83
CA ILE A 84 24.41 -16.19 2.73
C ILE A 84 24.90 -15.69 1.35
N PHE A 85 25.68 -16.48 0.62
CA PHE A 85 26.18 -16.10 -0.72
C PHE A 85 25.40 -16.72 -1.86
N GLU A 86 24.58 -17.72 -1.57
CA GLU A 86 23.70 -18.38 -2.54
C GLU A 86 22.36 -17.65 -2.71
N THR A 87 22.16 -16.56 -1.96
CA THR A 87 20.97 -15.70 -1.96
C THR A 87 20.98 -14.68 -3.09
N ASP A 88 19.81 -14.19 -3.49
CA ASP A 88 19.70 -13.04 -4.39
C ASP A 88 20.09 -11.71 -3.71
N ASP A 89 20.23 -10.65 -4.52
CA ASP A 89 20.62 -9.30 -4.09
C ASP A 89 19.64 -8.70 -3.08
N PHE A 90 18.38 -9.13 -3.11
CA PHE A 90 17.30 -8.63 -2.27
C PHE A 90 17.43 -9.10 -0.82
N ASN A 91 17.93 -10.32 -0.61
CA ASN A 91 18.14 -10.88 0.72
C ASN A 91 19.32 -10.28 1.48
N LEU A 92 20.33 -9.78 0.76
CA LEU A 92 21.43 -9.03 1.37
C LEU A 92 20.92 -7.71 1.99
N LEU A 93 19.82 -7.15 1.48
CA LEU A 93 19.17 -5.95 2.02
C LEU A 93 18.44 -6.22 3.34
N LEU A 94 17.93 -7.43 3.58
CA LEU A 94 17.26 -7.79 4.84
C LEU A 94 18.21 -7.73 6.04
N TRP A 95 19.51 -7.97 5.80
CA TRP A 95 20.55 -7.87 6.82
C TRP A 95 21.03 -6.44 7.05
N ASP A 96 20.78 -5.52 6.12
CA ASP A 96 21.34 -4.16 6.12
C ASP A 96 20.96 -3.40 7.40
N ASP A 97 19.66 -3.37 7.73
CA ASP A 97 19.15 -2.68 8.92
C ASP A 97 19.65 -3.29 10.24
N CYS A 98 19.89 -4.60 10.27
CA CYS A 98 20.41 -5.31 11.45
C CYS A 98 21.85 -4.93 11.78
N PHE A 99 22.69 -4.73 10.75
CA PHE A 99 24.09 -4.39 10.93
C PHE A 99 24.37 -2.88 10.92
N HIS A 100 23.44 -2.07 10.42
CA HIS A 100 23.65 -0.64 10.26
C HIS A 100 23.89 0.04 11.63
N PRO A 101 25.03 0.73 11.83
CA PRO A 101 25.38 1.31 13.13
C PRO A 101 24.55 2.52 13.58
N LYS A 102 23.64 3.03 12.74
CA LYS A 102 22.87 4.26 12.97
C LYS A 102 21.36 4.06 12.85
N THR A 103 20.90 2.88 12.47
CA THR A 103 19.46 2.57 12.47
C THR A 103 18.98 2.46 13.92
N SER A 104 17.72 2.80 14.16
CA SER A 104 17.05 2.49 15.43
C SER A 104 16.58 1.04 15.49
N VAL A 105 16.55 0.35 14.34
CA VAL A 105 16.22 -1.07 14.23
C VAL A 105 17.19 -1.89 15.08
N THR A 106 16.63 -2.81 15.87
CA THR A 106 17.37 -3.75 16.70
C THR A 106 16.91 -5.15 16.33
N CYS A 107 17.82 -5.93 15.73
CA CYS A 107 17.56 -7.32 15.40
C CYS A 107 17.94 -8.20 16.60
N PRO A 108 17.03 -9.04 17.13
CA PRO A 108 17.28 -9.82 18.34
C PRO A 108 18.54 -10.69 18.23
N GLY A 109 19.46 -10.56 19.19
CA GLY A 109 20.70 -11.35 19.24
C GLY A 109 21.78 -10.97 18.22
N ILE A 110 21.47 -10.18 17.20
CA ILE A 110 22.39 -9.78 16.13
C ILE A 110 23.07 -8.47 16.53
N ARG A 111 24.39 -8.50 16.70
CA ARG A 111 25.18 -7.32 17.06
C ARG A 111 25.44 -6.46 15.83
N LYS A 112 25.24 -5.15 15.97
CA LYS A 112 25.61 -4.16 14.95
C LYS A 112 27.10 -4.24 14.64
N ASP A 113 27.42 -4.34 13.36
CA ASP A 113 28.80 -4.41 12.89
C ASP A 113 28.94 -3.58 11.62
N LYS A 114 29.64 -2.45 11.73
CA LYS A 114 29.88 -1.51 10.63
C LYS A 114 30.67 -2.13 9.48
N LYS A 115 31.53 -3.13 9.75
CA LYS A 115 32.33 -3.81 8.74
C LYS A 115 31.44 -4.76 7.93
N ILE A 116 30.59 -5.53 8.61
CA ILE A 116 29.62 -6.43 7.97
C ILE A 116 28.56 -5.64 7.19
N TYR A 117 28.01 -4.57 7.76
CA TYR A 117 27.12 -3.63 7.06
C TYR A 117 27.74 -3.11 5.75
N LYS A 118 28.99 -2.64 5.80
CA LYS A 118 29.70 -2.16 4.60
C LYS A 118 29.96 -3.25 3.57
N ALA A 119 30.08 -4.50 4.00
CA ALA A 119 30.26 -5.64 3.11
C ALA A 119 28.95 -5.96 2.36
N PHE A 120 27.80 -5.87 3.05
CA PHE A 120 26.47 -6.05 2.46
C PHE A 120 26.03 -4.89 1.56
N ASN A 121 26.33 -3.64 1.93
CA ASN A 121 25.92 -2.45 1.16
C ASN A 121 26.83 -2.13 -0.04
N ARG A 122 27.45 -3.15 -0.65
CA ARG A 122 28.17 -3.01 -1.93
C ARG A 122 27.33 -3.60 -3.05
N PRO A 123 27.30 -2.97 -4.24
CA PRO A 123 26.59 -3.53 -5.37
C PRO A 123 27.03 -4.97 -5.64
N TYR A 124 26.07 -5.85 -5.93
CA TYR A 124 26.35 -7.24 -6.22
C TYR A 124 27.37 -7.39 -7.36
N GLY A 125 28.26 -8.37 -7.25
CA GLY A 125 29.42 -8.53 -8.14
C GLY A 125 30.61 -7.59 -7.86
N LYS A 126 30.47 -6.60 -6.96
CA LYS A 126 31.58 -5.70 -6.54
C LYS A 126 32.08 -5.96 -5.10
N MET A 127 31.63 -7.05 -4.47
CA MET A 127 32.20 -7.51 -3.20
C MET A 127 33.65 -7.96 -3.39
N THR A 128 34.54 -7.42 -2.57
CA THR A 128 35.94 -7.86 -2.57
C THR A 128 36.10 -9.21 -1.88
N LYS A 129 37.23 -9.87 -2.11
CA LYS A 129 37.60 -11.09 -1.35
C LYS A 129 37.60 -10.86 0.17
N GLY A 130 37.94 -9.65 0.61
CA GLY A 130 37.92 -9.27 2.03
C GLY A 130 36.50 -9.14 2.60
N ASP A 131 35.56 -8.65 1.79
CA ASP A 131 34.14 -8.53 2.19
C ASP A 131 33.51 -9.92 2.35
N LYS A 132 33.74 -10.81 1.37
CA LYS A 132 33.28 -12.21 1.42
C LYS A 132 33.82 -12.93 2.66
N LYS A 133 35.13 -12.82 2.90
CA LYS A 133 35.75 -13.43 4.09
C LYS A 133 35.14 -12.91 5.40
N ALA A 134 34.85 -11.61 5.49
CA ALA A 134 34.25 -11.03 6.70
C ALA A 134 32.83 -11.54 6.96
N ILE A 135 32.01 -11.66 5.91
CA ILE A 135 30.67 -12.25 5.98
C ILE A 135 30.77 -13.73 6.35
N GLU A 136 31.62 -14.51 5.67
CA GLU A 136 31.85 -15.93 5.99
C GLU A 136 32.24 -16.13 7.46
N GLU A 137 33.16 -15.30 7.97
CA GLU A 137 33.63 -15.38 9.35
C GLU A 137 32.53 -15.07 10.37
N TYR A 138 31.67 -14.09 10.08
CA TYR A 138 30.53 -13.76 10.94
C TYR A 138 29.49 -14.90 10.97
N PHE A 139 29.04 -15.35 9.80
CA PHE A 139 27.98 -16.37 9.69
C PHE A 139 28.47 -17.80 9.92
N SER A 140 29.78 -18.00 10.13
CA SER A 140 30.30 -19.28 10.66
C SER A 140 30.00 -19.49 12.14
N GLN A 141 29.62 -18.43 12.85
CA GLN A 141 29.22 -18.50 14.26
C GLN A 141 27.84 -19.15 14.40
N PRO A 142 27.54 -19.77 15.56
CA PRO A 142 26.19 -20.25 15.83
C PRO A 142 25.19 -19.10 15.81
N VAL A 143 23.99 -19.38 15.28
CA VAL A 143 22.87 -18.43 15.30
C VAL A 143 22.50 -18.14 16.77
N PRO A 144 22.39 -16.87 17.18
CA PRO A 144 22.02 -16.51 18.55
C PRO A 144 20.63 -17.04 18.94
N ASP A 145 20.46 -17.51 20.17
CA ASP A 145 19.17 -17.98 20.70
C ASP A 145 18.06 -16.94 20.54
N ALA A 146 18.36 -15.66 20.75
CA ALA A 146 17.39 -14.59 20.58
C ALA A 146 16.94 -14.41 19.12
N ALA A 147 17.82 -14.68 18.15
CA ALA A 147 17.49 -14.65 16.73
C ALA A 147 16.66 -15.89 16.35
N ILE A 148 17.01 -17.07 16.88
CA ILE A 148 16.23 -18.30 16.68
C ILE A 148 14.83 -18.14 17.27
N ARG A 149 14.70 -17.61 18.49
CA ARG A 149 13.40 -17.35 19.13
C ARG A 149 12.56 -16.39 18.27
N PHE A 150 13.15 -15.27 17.85
CA PHE A 150 12.50 -14.32 16.97
C PHE A 150 12.03 -14.96 15.65
N ALA A 151 12.89 -15.76 15.01
CA ALA A 151 12.51 -16.44 13.79
C ALA A 151 11.41 -17.50 14.01
N ALA A 152 11.49 -18.23 15.12
CA ALA A 152 10.51 -19.25 15.50
C ALA A 152 9.14 -18.67 15.83
N GLU A 153 9.04 -17.41 16.28
CA GLU A 153 7.76 -16.71 16.42
C GLU A 153 6.96 -16.68 15.12
N GLY A 154 7.65 -16.76 13.97
CA GLY A 154 7.01 -16.66 12.68
C GLY A 154 6.71 -17.97 11.95
N ILE A 155 7.47 -19.02 12.26
CA ILE A 155 7.41 -20.26 11.49
C ILE A 155 7.23 -21.50 12.38
N GLY A 156 7.21 -21.32 13.70
CA GLY A 156 7.14 -22.41 14.67
C GLY A 156 8.46 -23.16 14.82
N ARG A 157 8.38 -24.46 15.14
CA ARG A 157 9.53 -25.29 15.48
C ARG A 157 10.28 -25.83 14.25
N CYS A 158 10.80 -24.93 13.43
CA CYS A 158 11.51 -25.29 12.19
C CYS A 158 13.04 -25.42 12.34
N PHE A 159 13.61 -25.14 13.52
CA PHE A 159 15.04 -25.23 13.82
C PHE A 159 15.42 -26.58 14.49
N GLY A 160 14.66 -27.65 14.24
CA GLY A 160 14.81 -28.95 14.93
C GLY A 160 14.48 -28.84 16.42
N ASP A 161 15.24 -29.55 17.27
CA ASP A 161 15.03 -29.56 18.74
C ASP A 161 15.68 -28.35 19.48
N HIS A 162 15.91 -27.22 18.80
CA HIS A 162 16.56 -26.08 19.42
C HIS A 162 15.71 -25.48 20.56
N PRO A 163 16.23 -25.31 21.80
CA PRO A 163 15.44 -24.95 22.98
C PRO A 163 14.91 -23.52 22.98
N ALA A 164 15.44 -22.65 22.11
CA ALA A 164 14.99 -21.26 21.99
C ALA A 164 13.64 -21.10 21.27
N GLN A 165 13.06 -22.18 20.73
CA GLN A 165 11.82 -22.16 19.96
C GLN A 165 10.61 -22.44 20.85
N GLY A 166 9.59 -21.58 20.78
CA GLY A 166 8.29 -21.84 21.41
C GLY A 166 7.48 -22.92 20.69
N THR A 167 6.45 -23.43 21.34
CA THR A 167 5.34 -24.17 20.71
C THR A 167 4.47 -23.21 19.89
N MET A 168 3.66 -23.74 18.98
CA MET A 168 2.71 -22.93 18.21
C MET A 168 1.63 -22.30 19.09
N GLU A 169 1.21 -23.00 20.13
CA GLU A 169 0.24 -22.52 21.13
C GLU A 169 0.80 -21.35 21.95
N GLU A 170 2.08 -21.39 22.34
CA GLU A 170 2.76 -20.26 23.01
C GLU A 170 2.85 -19.02 22.11
N LEU A 171 2.77 -19.20 20.80
CA LEU A 171 2.72 -18.13 19.79
C LEU A 171 1.28 -17.65 19.51
N GLY A 172 0.27 -18.17 20.23
CA GLY A 172 -1.13 -17.82 20.04
C GLY A 172 -1.75 -18.43 18.78
N LEU A 173 -1.15 -19.50 18.24
CA LEU A 173 -1.66 -20.25 17.09
C LEU A 173 -2.32 -21.54 17.58
N ARG A 174 -3.53 -21.80 17.11
CA ARG A 174 -4.25 -23.04 17.39
C ARG A 174 -4.05 -24.02 16.26
N ARG A 175 -3.72 -25.27 16.60
CA ARG A 175 -3.68 -26.39 15.64
C ARG A 175 -5.06 -27.01 15.43
N GLY A 176 -5.43 -27.32 14.19
CA GLY A 176 -6.69 -27.99 13.88
C GLY A 176 -6.93 -28.20 12.38
N PRO A 177 -7.92 -29.02 12.00
CA PRO A 177 -8.32 -29.19 10.60
C PRO A 177 -9.29 -28.07 10.20
N PHE A 178 -8.78 -26.86 9.98
CA PHE A 178 -9.63 -25.71 9.65
C PHE A 178 -10.04 -25.73 8.18
N GLU A 179 -11.31 -25.43 7.89
CA GLU A 179 -11.81 -25.32 6.52
C GLU A 179 -11.39 -24.01 5.84
N GLY A 180 -11.26 -24.03 4.52
CA GLY A 180 -10.72 -22.93 3.70
C GLY A 180 -11.40 -21.56 3.90
N PRO A 181 -12.74 -21.48 4.05
CA PRO A 181 -13.39 -20.21 4.35
C PRO A 181 -12.98 -19.63 5.71
N LEU A 182 -12.87 -20.47 6.74
CA LEU A 182 -12.44 -20.07 8.08
C LEU A 182 -10.96 -19.65 8.08
N CYS A 183 -10.13 -20.38 7.33
CA CYS A 183 -8.73 -20.01 7.09
C CYS A 183 -8.60 -18.60 6.49
N GLY A 184 -9.26 -18.38 5.35
CA GLY A 184 -9.19 -17.10 4.65
C GLY A 184 -9.73 -15.97 5.50
N ALA A 185 -10.83 -16.20 6.24
CA ALA A 185 -11.37 -15.21 7.15
C ALA A 185 -10.44 -14.92 8.34
N ALA A 186 -9.79 -15.92 8.93
CA ALA A 186 -8.88 -15.73 10.05
C ALA A 186 -7.60 -14.98 9.64
N ILE A 187 -7.06 -15.26 8.45
CA ILE A 187 -5.90 -14.56 7.88
C ILE A 187 -6.26 -13.10 7.58
N ASN A 188 -7.37 -12.86 6.88
CA ASN A 188 -7.79 -11.51 6.49
C ASN A 188 -8.23 -10.63 7.67
N ASN A 189 -8.80 -11.23 8.73
CA ASN A 189 -9.27 -10.52 9.93
C ASN A 189 -8.24 -10.50 11.05
N ALA A 190 -7.01 -10.95 10.84
CA ALA A 190 -5.94 -10.72 11.80
C ALA A 190 -5.48 -9.26 11.68
N PRO A 191 -5.95 -8.29 12.52
CA PRO A 191 -5.20 -7.06 12.68
C PRO A 191 -3.81 -7.50 13.11
N SER A 192 -2.79 -6.88 12.51
CA SER A 192 -1.39 -6.91 12.95
C SER A 192 -1.13 -7.89 14.07
N LEU A 193 -0.80 -9.14 13.75
CA LEU A 193 -0.12 -9.98 14.72
C LEU A 193 1.03 -9.14 15.31
N PRO A 194 1.17 -9.05 16.64
CA PRO A 194 2.38 -8.51 17.24
C PRO A 194 3.56 -9.34 16.70
N GLY A 195 4.37 -8.78 15.77
CA GLY A 195 5.43 -9.52 15.05
C GLY A 195 5.34 -9.48 13.51
N ARG A 196 5.04 -8.30 12.93
CA ARG A 196 4.27 -8.17 11.68
C ARG A 196 4.91 -8.42 10.28
N PRO A 197 6.19 -8.76 10.01
CA PRO A 197 6.57 -9.10 8.62
C PRO A 197 6.22 -10.54 8.24
N ILE A 198 6.00 -11.39 9.24
CA ILE A 198 6.05 -12.85 9.13
C ILE A 198 5.02 -13.41 8.16
N PHE A 199 3.79 -12.90 8.18
CA PHE A 199 2.69 -13.50 7.42
C PHE A 199 2.48 -12.87 6.06
N SER A 200 2.91 -11.63 5.79
CA SER A 200 2.65 -11.00 4.49
C SER A 200 3.57 -11.50 3.37
N GLY A 201 4.82 -11.88 3.69
CA GLY A 201 5.73 -12.50 2.73
C GLY A 201 5.43 -13.99 2.50
N TRP A 202 4.90 -14.64 3.53
CA TRP A 202 4.41 -16.01 3.44
C TRP A 202 2.96 -16.09 2.96
N ASP A 203 2.20 -15.01 2.95
CA ASP A 203 0.86 -14.91 2.34
C ASP A 203 0.96 -15.17 0.85
N SER A 204 2.00 -14.66 0.17
CA SER A 204 2.24 -14.92 -1.25
C SER A 204 2.64 -16.38 -1.52
N ALA A 205 3.44 -16.98 -0.65
CA ALA A 205 3.84 -18.39 -0.76
C ALA A 205 2.71 -19.34 -0.32
N GLN A 206 1.89 -18.95 0.67
CA GLN A 206 0.64 -19.62 1.04
C GLN A 206 -0.42 -19.43 -0.05
N ASP A 207 -0.50 -18.27 -0.70
CA ASP A 207 -1.39 -18.00 -1.82
C ASP A 207 -0.95 -18.85 -3.02
N GLU A 208 0.34 -18.99 -3.33
CA GLU A 208 0.81 -19.91 -4.39
C GLU A 208 0.64 -21.40 -4.02
N HIS A 209 0.73 -21.74 -2.73
CA HIS A 209 0.51 -23.11 -2.25
C HIS A 209 -0.99 -23.49 -2.12
N ASN A 210 -1.84 -22.51 -1.82
CA ASN A 210 -3.31 -22.64 -1.79
C ASN A 210 -3.95 -22.42 -3.18
N SER A 211 -3.28 -21.71 -4.09
CA SER A 211 -3.82 -21.44 -5.44
C SER A 211 -3.53 -22.54 -6.45
N ASN A 212 -2.49 -23.35 -6.25
CA ASN A 212 -2.16 -24.46 -7.16
C ASN A 212 -2.75 -25.83 -6.78
N ARG A 213 -3.50 -25.92 -5.67
CA ARG A 213 -4.43 -27.02 -5.41
C ARG A 213 -5.68 -26.48 -4.74
N GLU A 214 -6.64 -26.13 -5.59
CA GLU A 214 -8.03 -25.82 -5.23
C GLU A 214 -8.24 -24.49 -4.49
N TYR A 215 -8.42 -23.42 -5.27
CA TYR A 215 -9.52 -22.45 -5.02
C TYR A 215 -10.89 -23.15 -5.14
N GLY A 216 -11.05 -24.24 -4.41
CA GLY A 216 -12.26 -25.02 -4.26
C GLY A 216 -12.63 -25.13 -2.78
N PRO A 217 -13.82 -25.64 -2.46
CA PRO A 217 -14.37 -25.68 -1.10
C PRO A 217 -13.68 -26.70 -0.16
N GLY A 218 -12.36 -26.86 -0.25
CA GLY A 218 -11.61 -27.95 0.38
C GLY A 218 -10.21 -27.62 0.89
N GLY A 219 -9.68 -26.41 0.67
CA GLY A 219 -8.39 -25.98 1.26
C GLY A 219 -8.44 -26.10 2.79
N ARG A 220 -7.40 -26.67 3.41
CA ARG A 220 -7.32 -26.81 4.88
C ARG A 220 -6.07 -26.14 5.40
N CYS A 221 -6.21 -25.38 6.49
CA CYS A 221 -5.05 -24.88 7.24
C CYS A 221 -4.88 -25.70 8.49
N THR A 222 -3.63 -25.95 8.84
CA THR A 222 -3.26 -26.68 10.07
C THR A 222 -3.21 -25.75 11.28
N PHE A 223 -2.90 -24.45 11.06
CA PHE A 223 -2.74 -23.45 12.11
C PHE A 223 -3.49 -22.16 11.75
N ILE A 224 -4.21 -21.58 12.72
CA ILE A 224 -4.78 -20.23 12.62
C ILE A 224 -4.57 -19.47 13.94
N PRO A 225 -4.51 -18.13 13.91
CA PRO A 225 -4.43 -17.34 15.15
C PRO A 225 -5.66 -17.56 16.02
N GLU A 226 -5.45 -17.93 17.28
CA GLU A 226 -6.54 -18.31 18.19
C GLU A 226 -7.53 -17.15 18.43
N TYR A 227 -7.01 -15.92 18.52
CA TYR A 227 -7.84 -14.72 18.68
C TYR A 227 -8.68 -14.40 17.42
N ALA A 228 -8.31 -14.90 16.24
CA ALA A 228 -9.00 -14.63 14.99
C ALA A 228 -10.16 -15.59 14.73
N ILE A 229 -10.23 -16.71 15.47
CA ILE A 229 -11.24 -17.76 15.28
C ILE A 229 -12.65 -17.20 15.46
N ALA A 230 -12.91 -16.54 16.59
CA ALA A 230 -14.24 -16.00 16.89
C ALA A 230 -14.70 -14.96 15.86
N ALA A 231 -13.77 -14.13 15.37
CA ALA A 231 -14.06 -13.15 14.33
C ALA A 231 -14.37 -13.81 12.98
N ALA A 232 -13.62 -14.86 12.63
CA ALA A 232 -13.82 -15.62 11.40
C ALA A 232 -15.14 -16.41 11.43
N GLU A 233 -15.47 -17.05 12.55
CA GLU A 233 -16.77 -17.72 12.76
C GLU A 233 -17.94 -16.74 12.70
N ALA A 234 -17.81 -15.55 13.31
CA ALA A 234 -18.84 -14.52 13.23
C ALA A 234 -19.02 -13.99 11.79
N ALA A 235 -17.94 -13.86 11.03
CA ALA A 235 -17.99 -13.45 9.63
C ALA A 235 -18.67 -14.51 8.75
N ASP A 236 -18.38 -15.80 8.95
CA ASP A 236 -19.05 -16.88 8.22
C ASP A 236 -20.53 -17.00 8.60
N ALA A 237 -20.86 -16.91 9.88
CA ALA A 237 -22.25 -16.87 10.34
C ALA A 237 -23.02 -15.69 9.72
N LYS A 238 -22.37 -14.52 9.62
CA LYS A 238 -22.94 -13.36 8.92
C LYS A 238 -23.13 -13.62 7.43
N MET A 239 -22.13 -14.18 6.74
CA MET A 239 -22.26 -14.52 5.32
C MET A 239 -23.35 -15.57 5.06
N ALA A 240 -23.49 -16.57 5.94
CA ALA A 240 -24.56 -17.55 5.90
C ALA A 240 -25.93 -16.89 6.14
N ALA A 241 -26.05 -16.00 7.12
CA ALA A 241 -27.26 -15.23 7.38
C ALA A 241 -27.63 -14.31 6.20
N ASP A 242 -26.65 -13.62 5.60
CA ASP A 242 -26.84 -12.78 4.42
C ASP A 242 -27.28 -13.60 3.20
N ARG A 243 -26.71 -14.79 3.00
CA ARG A 243 -27.15 -15.74 1.95
C ARG A 243 -28.59 -16.19 2.17
N ALA A 244 -28.92 -16.61 3.40
CA ALA A 244 -30.27 -17.05 3.75
C ALA A 244 -31.29 -15.91 3.58
N ALA A 245 -30.95 -14.68 4.02
CA ALA A 245 -31.77 -13.50 3.84
C ALA A 245 -31.98 -13.19 2.34
N ARG A 246 -30.94 -13.26 1.52
CA ARG A 246 -31.04 -13.05 0.07
C ARG A 246 -31.89 -14.12 -0.61
N ASP A 247 -31.79 -15.37 -0.19
CA ASP A 247 -32.53 -16.49 -0.78
C ASP A 247 -34.01 -16.47 -0.40
N ASN A 248 -34.35 -15.93 0.77
CA ASN A 248 -35.72 -15.78 1.25
C ASN A 248 -36.47 -14.57 0.69
N ARG A 249 -35.84 -13.74 -0.16
CA ARG A 249 -36.52 -12.59 -0.78
C ARG A 249 -37.63 -13.01 -1.71
N THR A 250 -38.75 -12.28 -1.67
CA THR A 250 -39.86 -12.49 -2.59
C THR A 250 -39.50 -12.05 -4.01
N VAL A 251 -40.27 -12.47 -5.01
CA VAL A 251 -40.07 -12.05 -6.40
C VAL A 251 -40.16 -10.53 -6.53
N GLU A 252 -41.12 -9.92 -5.84
CA GLU A 252 -41.34 -8.46 -5.83
C GLU A 252 -40.12 -7.71 -5.33
N GLU A 253 -39.48 -8.20 -4.27
CA GLU A 253 -38.25 -7.62 -3.72
C GLU A 253 -37.06 -7.77 -4.68
N ARG A 254 -36.99 -8.89 -5.42
CA ARG A 254 -35.90 -9.17 -6.36
C ARG A 254 -35.96 -8.31 -7.62
N ILE A 255 -37.16 -7.98 -8.08
CA ILE A 255 -37.37 -7.18 -9.31
C ILE A 255 -37.67 -5.70 -9.02
N ALA A 256 -37.72 -5.30 -7.75
CA ALA A 256 -38.04 -3.94 -7.34
C ALA A 256 -37.11 -2.92 -8.02
N GLY A 257 -37.70 -1.93 -8.70
CA GLY A 257 -36.96 -0.87 -9.38
C GLY A 257 -36.35 -1.26 -10.74
N LEU A 258 -36.51 -2.51 -11.17
CA LEU A 258 -36.02 -2.98 -12.47
C LEU A 258 -37.09 -2.86 -13.55
N ASN A 259 -36.67 -2.49 -14.75
CA ASN A 259 -37.49 -2.58 -15.96
C ASN A 259 -37.34 -3.97 -16.63
N GLY A 260 -38.19 -4.25 -17.62
CA GLY A 260 -38.20 -5.54 -18.31
C GLY A 260 -36.87 -5.90 -18.99
N CYS A 261 -36.10 -4.92 -19.45
CA CYS A 261 -34.80 -5.17 -20.06
C CYS A 261 -33.72 -5.49 -19.03
N GLN A 262 -33.73 -4.82 -17.87
CA GLN A 262 -32.83 -5.15 -16.76
C GLN A 262 -33.09 -6.56 -16.23
N ILE A 263 -34.37 -6.96 -16.12
CA ILE A 263 -34.75 -8.32 -15.74
C ILE A 263 -34.27 -9.34 -16.79
N ALA A 264 -34.53 -9.08 -18.07
CA ALA A 264 -34.09 -9.98 -19.15
C ALA A 264 -32.57 -10.12 -19.22
N TYR A 265 -31.83 -9.01 -19.06
CA TYR A 265 -30.37 -9.03 -19.01
C TYR A 265 -29.85 -9.82 -17.81
N GLY A 266 -30.44 -9.63 -16.62
CA GLY A 266 -30.12 -10.43 -15.44
C GLY A 266 -30.32 -11.93 -15.67
N LEU A 267 -31.45 -12.33 -16.26
CA LEU A 267 -31.73 -13.71 -16.59
C LEU A 267 -30.74 -14.30 -17.61
N VAL A 268 -30.38 -13.55 -18.65
CA VAL A 268 -29.37 -13.99 -19.64
C VAL A 268 -28.02 -14.20 -18.96
N THR A 269 -27.55 -13.24 -18.15
CA THR A 269 -26.27 -13.35 -17.44
C THR A 269 -26.25 -14.53 -16.45
N MET A 270 -27.35 -14.76 -15.73
CA MET A 270 -27.50 -15.94 -14.87
C MET A 270 -27.49 -17.25 -15.67
N GLY A 271 -28.21 -17.28 -16.79
CA GLY A 271 -28.27 -18.46 -17.68
C GLY A 271 -26.92 -18.80 -18.30
N LEU A 272 -26.11 -17.79 -18.66
CA LEU A 272 -24.76 -17.99 -19.20
C LEU A 272 -23.74 -18.41 -18.14
N SER A 273 -23.86 -17.91 -16.91
CA SER A 273 -22.94 -18.25 -15.81
C SER A 273 -23.24 -19.60 -15.15
N GLY A 274 -24.39 -20.23 -15.46
CA GLY A 274 -24.85 -21.45 -14.80
C GLY A 274 -25.22 -21.26 -13.33
N GLN A 275 -25.21 -20.01 -12.83
CA GLN A 275 -25.59 -19.71 -11.46
C GLN A 275 -27.11 -19.84 -11.29
N ARG A 276 -27.52 -20.61 -10.27
CA ARG A 276 -28.91 -20.71 -9.78
C ARG A 276 -29.95 -21.18 -10.81
N GLY A 277 -29.52 -21.95 -11.80
CA GLY A 277 -30.37 -22.90 -12.54
C GLY A 277 -31.43 -22.27 -13.43
N GLY A 278 -31.01 -21.63 -14.52
CA GLY A 278 -31.89 -21.40 -15.67
C GLY A 278 -32.53 -22.73 -16.10
N THR A 279 -33.83 -22.70 -16.40
CA THR A 279 -34.59 -23.93 -16.70
C THR A 279 -34.18 -24.55 -18.04
N SER A 280 -33.53 -23.77 -18.91
CA SER A 280 -33.03 -24.20 -20.21
C SER A 280 -31.90 -23.29 -20.70
N ARG A 281 -31.15 -23.75 -21.71
CA ARG A 281 -30.06 -22.99 -22.35
C ARG A 281 -30.58 -21.66 -22.90
N VAL A 282 -29.81 -20.59 -22.71
CA VAL A 282 -30.07 -19.27 -23.30
C VAL A 282 -30.04 -19.37 -24.84
N PRO A 283 -31.05 -18.86 -25.57
CA PRO A 283 -31.04 -18.81 -27.02
C PRO A 283 -29.82 -18.04 -27.56
N ASP A 284 -29.32 -18.40 -28.74
CA ASP A 284 -28.12 -17.79 -29.32
C ASP A 284 -28.31 -16.28 -29.57
N GLU A 285 -29.53 -15.87 -29.92
CA GLU A 285 -29.89 -14.47 -30.07
C GLU A 285 -29.77 -13.69 -28.75
N GLY A 286 -29.88 -14.38 -27.61
CA GLY A 286 -29.79 -13.81 -26.26
C GLY A 286 -28.44 -13.19 -25.97
N ILE A 287 -27.34 -13.82 -26.40
CA ILE A 287 -25.98 -13.31 -26.22
C ILE A 287 -25.81 -12.02 -27.03
N SER A 288 -26.24 -12.03 -28.29
CA SER A 288 -26.13 -10.87 -29.17
C SER A 288 -26.97 -9.68 -28.69
N TRP A 289 -28.13 -9.95 -28.10
CA TRP A 289 -29.00 -8.93 -27.52
C TRP A 289 -28.39 -8.36 -26.23
N ALA A 290 -27.84 -9.20 -25.35
CA ALA A 290 -27.18 -8.75 -24.11
C ALA A 290 -26.01 -7.82 -24.39
N MET A 291 -25.15 -8.15 -25.38
CA MET A 291 -24.05 -7.27 -25.80
C MET A 291 -24.56 -5.91 -26.31
N LYS A 292 -25.66 -5.91 -27.08
CA LYS A 292 -26.29 -4.66 -27.53
C LYS A 292 -26.89 -3.88 -26.38
N TYR A 293 -27.50 -4.56 -25.42
CA TYR A 293 -28.08 -3.93 -24.24
C TYR A 293 -27.00 -3.26 -23.38
N GLU A 294 -25.88 -3.94 -23.12
CA GLU A 294 -24.73 -3.34 -22.42
C GLU A 294 -24.28 -2.05 -23.11
N GLN A 295 -24.11 -2.11 -24.43
CA GLN A 295 -23.72 -0.95 -25.23
C GLN A 295 -24.73 0.20 -25.11
N SER A 296 -26.03 -0.09 -25.24
CA SER A 296 -27.10 0.90 -25.11
C SER A 296 -27.15 1.53 -23.72
N VAL A 297 -26.97 0.75 -22.65
CA VAL A 297 -26.93 1.30 -21.27
C VAL A 297 -25.73 2.23 -21.10
N ILE A 298 -24.55 1.85 -21.60
CA ILE A 298 -23.37 2.70 -21.54
C ILE A 298 -23.59 4.00 -22.33
N ASP A 299 -24.21 3.91 -23.50
CA ASP A 299 -24.53 5.05 -24.38
C ASP A 299 -25.75 5.87 -23.91
N ASN A 300 -26.40 5.48 -22.80
CA ASN A 300 -27.65 6.09 -22.34
C ASN A 300 -28.76 6.08 -23.42
N ASP A 301 -28.79 5.01 -24.21
CA ASP A 301 -29.75 4.76 -25.28
C ASP A 301 -30.95 3.91 -24.82
N VAL A 302 -31.97 3.84 -25.68
CA VAL A 302 -33.13 2.98 -25.45
C VAL A 302 -32.76 1.50 -25.48
N CYS A 303 -33.52 0.71 -24.71
CA CYS A 303 -33.36 -0.74 -24.71
C CYS A 303 -33.53 -1.33 -26.13
N PRO A 304 -32.61 -2.19 -26.60
CA PRO A 304 -32.72 -2.83 -27.89
C PRO A 304 -33.92 -3.78 -27.95
N ILE A 305 -34.56 -3.83 -29.12
CA ILE A 305 -35.70 -4.72 -29.37
C ILE A 305 -35.29 -6.17 -29.09
N MET A 306 -36.05 -6.82 -28.21
CA MET A 306 -35.83 -8.19 -27.81
C MET A 306 -36.29 -9.16 -28.92
N PRO A 307 -35.41 -10.06 -29.40
CA PRO A 307 -35.80 -11.10 -30.34
C PRO A 307 -36.87 -12.02 -29.74
N LYS A 308 -37.83 -12.46 -30.56
CA LYS A 308 -38.91 -13.34 -30.11
C LYS A 308 -38.42 -14.60 -29.36
N PRO A 309 -37.40 -15.35 -29.84
CA PRO A 309 -36.90 -16.50 -29.11
C PRO A 309 -36.40 -16.17 -27.70
N LEU A 310 -35.72 -15.03 -27.53
CA LEU A 310 -35.29 -14.54 -26.23
C LEU A 310 -36.49 -14.14 -25.35
N SER A 311 -37.46 -13.41 -25.90
CA SER A 311 -38.67 -13.01 -25.16
C SER A 311 -39.44 -14.22 -24.64
N ASP A 312 -39.66 -15.23 -25.48
CA ASP A 312 -40.35 -16.46 -25.10
C ASP A 312 -39.56 -17.21 -24.00
N TRP A 313 -38.22 -17.23 -24.11
CA TRP A 313 -37.35 -17.82 -23.09
C TRP A 313 -37.38 -17.09 -21.75
N VAL A 314 -37.32 -15.74 -21.77
CA VAL A 314 -37.38 -14.89 -20.57
C VAL A 314 -38.69 -15.10 -19.81
N GLN A 315 -39.81 -15.14 -20.52
CA GLN A 315 -41.14 -15.38 -19.93
C GLN A 315 -41.28 -16.76 -19.28
N ALA A 316 -40.48 -17.73 -19.71
CA ALA A 316 -40.47 -19.08 -19.15
C ALA A 316 -39.52 -19.25 -17.95
N GLN A 317 -38.74 -18.22 -17.57
CA GLN A 317 -37.81 -18.32 -16.46
C GLN A 317 -38.50 -18.08 -15.10
N PRO A 318 -38.16 -18.87 -14.06
CA PRO A 318 -38.63 -18.63 -12.71
C PRO A 318 -37.93 -17.40 -12.11
N LEU A 319 -38.72 -16.44 -11.60
CA LEU A 319 -38.18 -15.24 -10.96
C LEU A 319 -37.87 -15.43 -9.46
N GLU A 320 -38.27 -16.56 -8.87
CA GLU A 320 -38.06 -16.87 -7.44
C GLU A 320 -36.57 -16.96 -7.08
N LYS A 321 -35.73 -17.26 -8.08
CA LYS A 321 -34.28 -17.32 -7.93
C LYS A 321 -33.55 -16.17 -8.61
N PHE A 322 -34.28 -15.25 -9.24
CA PHE A 322 -33.71 -14.15 -10.00
C PHE A 322 -32.86 -13.24 -9.11
N GLU A 323 -31.74 -12.81 -9.65
CA GLU A 323 -30.86 -11.79 -9.10
C GLU A 323 -30.54 -10.79 -10.21
N ALA A 324 -30.58 -9.50 -9.88
CA ALA A 324 -30.18 -8.46 -10.81
C ALA A 324 -28.72 -8.69 -11.23
N ALA A 325 -28.46 -8.67 -12.54
CA ALA A 325 -27.09 -8.53 -13.00
C ALA A 325 -26.57 -7.14 -12.60
N GLU A 326 -25.25 -7.06 -12.52
CA GLU A 326 -24.58 -5.77 -12.39
C GLU A 326 -25.02 -4.80 -13.49
N ASP A 327 -25.24 -3.54 -13.13
CA ASP A 327 -25.50 -2.48 -14.09
C ASP A 327 -24.34 -2.37 -15.10
N PRO A 328 -24.59 -2.49 -16.43
CA PRO A 328 -23.54 -2.43 -17.44
C PRO A 328 -22.68 -1.16 -17.41
N TYR A 329 -23.27 -0.02 -17.06
CA TYR A 329 -22.54 1.25 -16.99
C TYR A 329 -21.64 1.29 -15.76
N GLU A 330 -22.12 0.86 -14.59
CA GLU A 330 -21.27 0.72 -13.40
C GLU A 330 -20.11 -0.24 -13.64
N GLY A 331 -20.37 -1.37 -14.31
CA GLY A 331 -19.36 -2.34 -14.70
C GLY A 331 -18.34 -1.78 -15.70
N PHE A 332 -18.78 -0.95 -16.65
CA PHE A 332 -17.89 -0.22 -17.56
C PHE A 332 -16.98 0.76 -16.80
N VAL A 333 -17.55 1.58 -15.90
CA VAL A 333 -16.78 2.54 -15.08
C VAL A 333 -15.78 1.83 -14.17
N ARG A 334 -16.12 0.67 -13.60
CA ARG A 334 -15.18 -0.10 -12.79
C ARG A 334 -14.05 -0.69 -13.63
N ARG A 335 -14.34 -1.18 -14.83
CA ARG A 335 -13.38 -1.79 -15.77
C ARG A 335 -12.64 -0.74 -16.61
N LYS A 336 -12.02 0.23 -15.92
CA LYS A 336 -11.14 1.22 -16.55
C LYS A 336 -10.08 0.55 -17.44
N PRO A 337 -9.58 1.22 -18.50
CA PRO A 337 -8.56 0.65 -19.37
C PRO A 337 -7.31 0.23 -18.59
N SER A 338 -6.82 -0.98 -18.86
CA SER A 338 -5.55 -1.49 -18.32
C SER A 338 -4.34 -1.06 -19.16
N SER A 339 -4.58 -0.60 -20.40
CA SER A 339 -3.54 -0.16 -21.30
C SER A 339 -2.99 1.21 -20.89
N LYS A 340 -1.74 1.47 -21.28
CA LYS A 340 -1.13 2.82 -21.23
C LYS A 340 -1.37 3.59 -22.54
N ASN A 341 -2.34 3.17 -23.34
CA ASN A 341 -2.65 3.80 -24.61
C ASN A 341 -3.58 5.00 -24.38
N TYR A 342 -3.17 6.17 -24.86
CA TYR A 342 -3.98 7.38 -24.82
C TYR A 342 -5.36 7.20 -25.45
N ALA A 343 -5.45 6.52 -26.60
CA ALA A 343 -6.70 6.38 -27.34
C ALA A 343 -7.77 5.62 -26.52
N ASP A 344 -7.37 4.59 -25.78
CA ASP A 344 -8.28 3.79 -24.95
C ASP A 344 -8.81 4.61 -23.77
N TRP A 345 -7.94 5.42 -23.16
CA TRP A 345 -8.32 6.33 -22.08
C TRP A 345 -9.18 7.49 -22.54
N ALA A 346 -8.87 8.09 -23.69
CA ALA A 346 -9.67 9.12 -24.33
C ALA A 346 -11.08 8.59 -24.66
N TYR A 347 -11.16 7.40 -25.24
CA TYR A 347 -12.43 6.74 -25.51
C TYR A 347 -13.21 6.48 -24.21
N TYR A 348 -12.57 5.87 -23.21
CA TYR A 348 -13.20 5.56 -21.93
C TYR A 348 -13.75 6.80 -21.22
N ILE A 349 -12.93 7.83 -21.04
CA ILE A 349 -13.35 9.07 -20.38
C ILE A 349 -14.45 9.77 -21.17
N GLY A 350 -14.30 9.86 -22.49
CA GLY A 350 -15.31 10.45 -23.37
C GLY A 350 -16.67 9.77 -23.22
N ARG A 351 -16.67 8.43 -23.16
CA ARG A 351 -17.89 7.64 -22.96
C ARG A 351 -18.53 7.85 -21.60
N VAL A 352 -17.74 7.87 -20.52
CA VAL A 352 -18.27 8.16 -19.18
C VAL A 352 -18.84 9.58 -19.11
N ALA A 353 -18.18 10.56 -19.72
CA ALA A 353 -18.64 11.95 -19.76
C ALA A 353 -19.91 12.13 -20.59
N ALA A 354 -19.99 11.49 -21.75
CA ALA A 354 -21.18 11.50 -22.62
C ALA A 354 -22.42 10.93 -21.91
N HIS A 355 -22.24 9.93 -21.05
CA HIS A 355 -23.35 9.36 -20.27
C HIS A 355 -24.05 10.39 -19.35
N TYR A 356 -23.30 11.39 -18.87
CA TYR A 356 -23.85 12.48 -18.05
C TYR A 356 -24.18 13.75 -18.86
N GLU A 357 -24.05 13.71 -20.19
CA GLU A 357 -24.36 14.86 -21.03
C GLU A 357 -25.87 15.16 -21.02
N THR A 358 -26.19 16.43 -20.83
CA THR A 358 -27.57 16.94 -20.87
C THR A 358 -27.62 18.17 -21.77
N PRO A 359 -28.79 18.54 -22.33
CA PRO A 359 -28.93 19.78 -23.08
C PRO A 359 -28.46 21.03 -22.31
N GLU A 360 -28.58 21.01 -20.98
CA GLU A 360 -28.17 22.09 -20.07
C GLU A 360 -26.65 22.08 -19.76
N ALA A 361 -25.99 20.93 -19.88
CA ALA A 361 -24.57 20.75 -19.62
C ALA A 361 -23.88 19.96 -20.76
N PRO A 362 -23.80 20.54 -21.98
CA PRO A 362 -23.12 19.89 -23.09
C PRO A 362 -21.63 19.74 -22.81
N GLN A 363 -21.03 18.70 -23.39
CA GLN A 363 -19.59 18.48 -23.29
C GLN A 363 -18.83 19.34 -24.31
N VAL A 364 -17.62 19.75 -23.95
CA VAL A 364 -16.68 20.42 -24.83
C VAL A 364 -15.37 19.65 -24.86
N ASP A 365 -14.80 19.49 -26.06
CA ASP A 365 -13.47 18.96 -26.23
C ASP A 365 -12.45 20.09 -26.03
N LEU A 366 -11.60 19.93 -25.01
CA LEU A 366 -10.51 20.84 -24.66
C LEU A 366 -9.15 20.24 -25.02
N SER A 367 -9.11 19.17 -25.81
CA SER A 367 -7.86 18.57 -26.30
C SER A 367 -7.04 19.60 -27.10
N GLY A 368 -5.72 19.56 -26.92
CA GLY A 368 -4.78 20.55 -27.45
C GLY A 368 -4.18 21.48 -26.39
N ASP A 369 -3.85 22.72 -26.76
CA ASP A 369 -3.00 23.63 -25.97
C ASP A 369 -3.59 24.06 -24.61
N LEU A 370 -4.93 24.02 -24.48
CA LEU A 370 -5.62 24.41 -23.26
C LEU A 370 -5.65 23.28 -22.21
N CYS A 371 -5.45 22.04 -22.64
CA CYS A 371 -5.61 20.88 -21.78
C CYS A 371 -4.61 20.83 -20.62
N PRO A 372 -3.29 21.08 -20.79
CA PRO A 372 -2.35 21.03 -19.66
C PRO A 372 -2.69 22.01 -18.53
N ASP A 373 -3.14 23.22 -18.88
CA ASP A 373 -3.54 24.25 -17.91
C ASP A 373 -4.87 23.89 -17.25
N PHE A 374 -5.87 23.48 -18.05
CA PHE A 374 -7.16 23.01 -17.54
C PHE A 374 -7.01 21.81 -16.60
N HIS A 375 -6.19 20.81 -16.98
CA HIS A 375 -5.89 19.65 -16.16
C HIS A 375 -5.30 20.06 -14.81
N THR A 376 -4.33 20.98 -14.82
CA THR A 376 -3.69 21.47 -13.59
C THR A 376 -4.71 22.19 -12.70
N TRP A 377 -5.56 23.02 -13.29
CA TRP A 377 -6.67 23.65 -12.59
C TRP A 377 -7.62 22.62 -11.96
N LEU A 378 -8.03 21.60 -12.72
CA LEU A 378 -8.97 20.58 -12.29
C LEU A 378 -8.41 19.71 -11.15
N ALA A 379 -7.14 19.33 -11.25
CA ALA A 379 -6.45 18.54 -10.22
C ALA A 379 -6.26 19.30 -8.90
N GLN A 380 -6.20 20.64 -8.96
CA GLN A 380 -6.08 21.51 -7.77
C GLN A 380 -7.43 21.81 -7.10
N LYS A 381 -8.56 21.45 -7.73
CA LYS A 381 -9.88 21.70 -7.18
C LYS A 381 -10.20 20.69 -6.08
N HIS A 382 -10.21 21.16 -4.84
CA HIS A 382 -10.87 20.45 -3.74
C HIS A 382 -12.36 20.77 -3.75
N TYR A 383 -13.20 19.90 -4.35
CA TYR A 383 -14.61 19.88 -3.98
C TYR A 383 -14.72 19.14 -2.66
N ALA A 384 -15.21 19.82 -1.63
CA ALA A 384 -15.22 19.29 -0.27
C ALA A 384 -16.11 18.04 -0.18
N GLY A 385 -15.47 16.87 0.02
CA GLY A 385 -16.11 15.64 0.46
C GLY A 385 -17.03 14.93 -0.56
N THR A 386 -17.64 13.84 -0.10
CA THR A 386 -18.61 13.01 -0.84
C THR A 386 -19.90 13.74 -1.23
N GLY A 387 -20.08 15.01 -0.86
CA GLY A 387 -21.27 15.82 -1.15
C GLY A 387 -21.05 17.10 -1.97
N GLY A 388 -19.82 17.43 -2.37
CA GLY A 388 -19.50 18.75 -2.95
C GLY A 388 -19.56 18.88 -4.48
N GLY A 389 -19.67 17.78 -5.23
CA GLY A 389 -19.70 17.78 -6.69
C GLY A 389 -20.51 16.61 -7.25
N ASP A 390 -21.06 16.79 -8.45
CA ASP A 390 -21.79 15.75 -9.18
C ASP A 390 -20.88 14.56 -9.56
N ALA A 391 -21.47 13.45 -9.99
CA ALA A 391 -20.75 12.22 -10.30
C ALA A 391 -19.69 12.41 -11.41
N LEU A 392 -20.00 13.18 -12.46
CA LEU A 392 -19.07 13.45 -13.55
C LEU A 392 -17.89 14.30 -13.07
N THR A 393 -18.14 15.33 -12.25
CA THR A 393 -17.08 16.14 -11.66
C THR A 393 -16.10 15.29 -10.87
N ARG A 394 -16.60 14.44 -9.96
CA ARG A 394 -15.74 13.55 -9.17
C ARG A 394 -14.96 12.57 -10.04
N PHE A 395 -15.59 12.06 -11.10
CA PHE A 395 -14.94 11.17 -12.06
C PHE A 395 -13.78 11.86 -12.78
N LEU A 396 -14.01 13.03 -13.39
CA LEU A 396 -12.98 13.75 -14.13
C LEU A 396 -11.81 14.17 -13.23
N GLN A 397 -12.11 14.60 -12.00
CA GLN A 397 -11.09 14.97 -11.03
C GLN A 397 -10.24 13.81 -10.55
N SER A 398 -10.88 12.67 -10.24
CA SER A 398 -10.15 11.46 -9.84
C SER A 398 -9.19 11.04 -10.94
N ASN A 399 -9.61 11.11 -12.21
CA ASN A 399 -8.73 10.81 -13.34
C ASN A 399 -7.64 11.88 -13.54
N ALA A 400 -7.94 13.16 -13.36
CA ALA A 400 -6.92 14.23 -13.43
C ALA A 400 -5.84 14.09 -12.33
N ALA A 401 -6.21 13.62 -11.14
CA ALA A 401 -5.26 13.43 -10.06
C ALA A 401 -4.39 12.17 -10.23
N ASN A 402 -4.97 11.08 -10.74
CA ASN A 402 -4.38 9.75 -10.66
C ASN A 402 -3.82 9.18 -11.97
N LEU A 403 -4.05 9.83 -13.12
CA LEU A 403 -3.52 9.36 -14.40
C LEU A 403 -2.01 9.63 -14.57
N ASP A 404 -1.33 8.66 -15.18
CA ASP A 404 0.04 8.80 -15.69
C ASP A 404 0.15 10.04 -16.60
N LEU A 405 1.29 10.72 -16.59
CA LEU A 405 1.48 11.98 -17.31
C LEU A 405 1.08 11.94 -18.79
N SER A 406 1.34 10.81 -19.46
CA SER A 406 1.01 10.61 -20.89
C SER A 406 -0.48 10.45 -21.16
N LEU A 407 -1.27 10.12 -20.15
CA LEU A 407 -2.71 9.85 -20.25
C LEU A 407 -3.57 11.02 -19.77
N ARG A 408 -2.98 11.94 -19.00
CA ARG A 408 -3.65 13.13 -18.47
C ARG A 408 -4.47 13.92 -19.50
N PRO A 409 -4.05 14.05 -20.77
CA PRO A 409 -4.87 14.79 -21.73
C PRO A 409 -6.24 14.16 -22.00
N ALA A 410 -6.44 12.88 -21.65
CA ALA A 410 -7.71 12.19 -21.84
C ALA A 410 -8.85 12.80 -20.99
N VAL A 411 -8.55 13.48 -19.88
CA VAL A 411 -9.59 14.17 -19.08
C VAL A 411 -10.20 15.38 -19.79
N CYS A 412 -9.56 15.86 -20.85
CA CYS A 412 -9.96 17.05 -21.59
C CYS A 412 -10.87 16.74 -22.79
N VAL A 413 -11.05 15.47 -23.15
CA VAL A 413 -11.77 15.08 -24.39
C VAL A 413 -13.27 15.35 -24.33
N ALA A 414 -13.83 15.42 -23.12
CA ALA A 414 -15.24 15.69 -22.87
C ALA A 414 -15.39 16.31 -21.49
N VAL A 415 -15.39 17.64 -21.46
CA VAL A 415 -15.49 18.44 -20.24
C VAL A 415 -16.83 19.17 -20.23
N PRO A 416 -17.56 19.22 -19.11
CA PRO A 416 -18.81 19.96 -19.07
C PRO A 416 -18.57 21.44 -19.38
N LYS A 417 -19.40 22.04 -20.25
CA LYS A 417 -19.26 23.45 -20.64
C LYS A 417 -19.26 24.41 -19.44
N TRP A 418 -20.04 24.13 -18.40
CA TRP A 418 -20.05 24.92 -17.18
C TRP A 418 -18.72 24.85 -16.42
N MET A 419 -18.05 23.68 -16.44
CA MET A 419 -16.75 23.48 -15.81
C MET A 419 -15.67 24.23 -16.57
N TYR A 420 -15.72 24.19 -17.90
CA TYR A 420 -14.86 25.01 -18.76
C TYR A 420 -15.08 26.51 -18.52
N ALA A 421 -16.32 26.97 -18.43
CA ALA A 421 -16.63 28.37 -18.13
C ALA A 421 -16.08 28.80 -16.77
N ASN A 422 -16.17 27.95 -15.75
CA ASN A 422 -15.58 28.21 -14.43
C ASN A 422 -14.05 28.35 -14.52
N TYR A 423 -13.39 27.44 -15.25
CA TYR A 423 -11.95 27.54 -15.49
C TYR A 423 -11.57 28.87 -16.16
N VAL A 424 -12.25 29.27 -17.23
CA VAL A 424 -11.98 30.53 -17.94
C VAL A 424 -12.18 31.74 -17.02
N ASN A 425 -13.28 31.77 -16.26
CA ASN A 425 -13.58 32.85 -15.32
C ASN A 425 -12.51 32.97 -14.24
N GLU A 426 -12.11 31.86 -13.64
CA GLU A 426 -11.09 31.88 -12.59
C GLU A 426 -9.72 32.26 -13.14
N ARG A 427 -9.38 31.81 -14.35
CA ARG A 427 -8.14 32.22 -15.02
C ARG A 427 -8.11 33.73 -15.27
N ALA A 428 -9.23 34.32 -15.70
CA ALA A 428 -9.36 35.76 -15.85
C ALA A 428 -9.16 36.50 -14.51
N VAL A 429 -9.75 36.00 -13.42
CA VAL A 429 -9.57 36.56 -12.08
C VAL A 429 -8.12 36.44 -11.59
N GLN A 430 -7.47 35.31 -11.81
CA GLN A 430 -6.06 35.11 -11.43
C GLN A 430 -5.12 36.02 -12.23
N ASN A 431 -5.35 36.18 -13.53
CA ASN A 431 -4.58 37.10 -14.37
C ASN A 431 -4.75 38.56 -13.92
N ALA A 432 -5.98 38.98 -13.59
CA ALA A 432 -6.26 40.30 -13.05
C ALA A 432 -5.55 40.55 -11.70
N ARG A 433 -5.53 39.53 -10.82
CA ARG A 433 -4.80 39.60 -9.53
C ARG A 433 -3.30 39.73 -9.71
N ARG A 434 -2.70 38.98 -10.65
CA ARG A 434 -1.26 39.08 -10.97
C ARG A 434 -0.92 40.46 -11.51
N ALA A 435 -1.68 40.96 -12.48
CA ALA A 435 -1.46 42.31 -13.02
C ALA A 435 -1.57 43.41 -11.95
N ALA A 436 -2.54 43.29 -11.03
CA ALA A 436 -2.67 44.23 -9.92
C ALA A 436 -1.50 44.15 -8.93
N PHE A 437 -0.98 42.94 -8.67
CA PHE A 437 0.21 42.74 -7.85
C PHE A 437 1.46 43.36 -8.49
N ASP A 438 1.68 43.09 -9.79
CA ASP A 438 2.82 43.61 -10.54
C ASP A 438 2.79 45.15 -10.59
N ALA A 439 1.62 45.75 -10.82
CA ALA A 439 1.44 47.20 -10.78
C ALA A 439 1.77 47.78 -9.40
N LYS A 440 1.37 47.10 -8.32
CA LYS A 440 1.69 47.52 -6.94
C LYS A 440 3.20 47.42 -6.65
N MET A 441 3.87 46.39 -7.16
CA MET A 441 5.32 46.23 -7.03
C MET A 441 6.08 47.30 -7.82
N ALA A 442 5.64 47.61 -9.05
CA ALA A 442 6.22 48.69 -9.85
C ALA A 442 6.04 50.07 -9.20
N GLN A 443 4.88 50.34 -8.60
CA GLN A 443 4.65 51.57 -7.83
C GLN A 443 5.59 51.67 -6.62
N ARG A 444 5.80 50.55 -5.91
CA ARG A 444 6.73 50.50 -4.77
C ARG A 444 8.16 50.76 -5.20
N GLU A 445 8.59 50.18 -6.32
CA GLU A 445 9.93 50.41 -6.88
C GLU A 445 10.12 51.87 -7.31
N ALA A 446 9.15 52.45 -8.04
CA ALA A 446 9.17 53.86 -8.42
C ALA A 446 9.24 54.79 -7.19
N PHE A 447 8.50 54.48 -6.12
CA PHE A 447 8.57 55.21 -4.86
C PHE A 447 9.95 55.10 -4.20
N MET A 448 10.52 53.91 -4.12
CA MET A 448 11.87 53.72 -3.57
C MET A 448 12.94 54.47 -4.38
N ASN A 449 12.85 54.45 -5.71
CA ASN A 449 13.75 55.21 -6.59
C ASN A 449 13.60 56.72 -6.36
N SER A 450 12.38 57.22 -6.16
CA SER A 450 12.15 58.65 -5.84
C SER A 450 12.77 59.07 -4.50
N LEU A 451 12.76 58.19 -3.50
CA LEU A 451 13.42 58.45 -2.21
C LEU A 451 14.95 58.48 -2.35
N GLU A 452 15.52 57.62 -3.20
CA GLU A 452 16.95 57.62 -3.47
C GLU A 452 17.39 58.89 -4.22
N GLU A 453 16.61 59.36 -5.20
CA GLU A 453 16.87 60.63 -5.88
C GLU A 453 16.79 61.83 -4.94
N LEU A 454 15.79 61.87 -4.05
CA LEU A 454 15.69 62.90 -3.01
C LEU A 454 16.89 62.87 -2.05
N GLY A 455 17.39 61.68 -1.71
CA GLY A 455 18.63 61.51 -0.94
C GLY A 455 19.86 62.06 -1.68
N LYS A 456 19.97 61.81 -2.99
CA LYS A 456 21.06 62.33 -3.85
C LYS A 456 20.98 63.85 -4.04
N ALA A 457 19.80 64.44 -4.04
CA ALA A 457 19.57 65.89 -4.11
C ALA A 457 19.98 66.67 -2.84
N GLY A 458 20.61 66.01 -1.86
CA GLY A 458 21.17 66.66 -0.67
C GLY A 458 20.19 66.85 0.49
N TYR A 459 19.01 66.21 0.45
CA TYR A 459 18.06 66.24 1.56
C TYR A 459 18.58 65.35 2.72
N LYS A 460 19.27 65.96 3.69
CA LYS A 460 19.62 65.28 4.96
C LYS A 460 18.40 65.30 5.88
N SER A 461 17.76 64.15 6.10
CA SER A 461 16.59 63.99 6.99
C SER A 461 16.84 64.24 8.48
N THR A 462 18.03 64.71 8.86
CA THR A 462 18.49 64.82 10.25
C THR A 462 18.84 66.23 10.71
N TYR A 463 18.36 67.29 10.04
CA TYR A 463 18.46 68.64 10.62
C TYR A 463 17.47 68.82 11.78
N ARG A 464 17.94 68.62 13.02
CA ARG A 464 17.25 69.07 14.24
C ARG A 464 17.80 70.45 14.61
N PRO A 465 17.05 71.54 14.41
CA PRO A 465 17.48 72.85 14.89
C PRO A 465 17.56 72.87 16.43
N PRO A 466 18.47 73.65 17.03
CA PRO A 466 18.60 73.79 18.48
C PRO A 466 17.28 74.25 19.13
N SER A 467 17.01 73.83 20.37
CA SER A 467 15.81 74.26 21.10
C SER A 467 15.85 75.78 21.32
N GLY A 468 15.02 76.51 20.58
CA GLY A 468 14.94 77.98 20.61
C GLY A 468 15.08 78.66 19.26
N ALA A 469 15.53 77.96 18.21
CA ALA A 469 15.51 78.49 16.85
C ALA A 469 14.13 78.29 16.21
N PRO A 470 13.58 79.29 15.47
CA PRO A 470 12.34 79.13 14.72
C PRO A 470 12.47 77.98 13.72
N ARG A 471 11.42 77.15 13.63
CA ARG A 471 11.35 76.08 12.63
C ARG A 471 10.81 76.66 11.35
N CYS A 472 11.73 76.96 10.43
CA CYS A 472 11.42 77.52 9.13
C CYS A 472 11.29 76.42 8.07
N TYR A 473 10.22 76.47 7.29
CA TYR A 473 10.04 75.61 6.12
C TYR A 473 9.85 76.49 4.89
N ARG A 474 10.52 76.14 3.78
CA ARG A 474 10.24 76.72 2.47
C ARG A 474 9.13 75.94 1.80
N THR A 475 8.03 76.60 1.49
CA THR A 475 7.07 76.09 0.51
C THR A 475 7.59 76.43 -0.90
N GLY A 476 7.18 75.65 -1.91
CA GLY A 476 7.75 75.65 -3.26
C GLY A 476 7.85 77.00 -4.00
N GLU A 477 7.27 78.07 -3.44
CA GLU A 477 7.29 79.44 -3.99
C GLU A 477 8.33 80.38 -3.32
N LYS A 478 9.36 79.83 -2.66
CA LYS A 478 10.48 80.56 -2.02
C LYS A 478 10.10 81.50 -0.87
N VAL A 479 8.89 81.40 -0.31
CA VAL A 479 8.54 82.11 0.93
C VAL A 479 8.90 81.22 2.12
N GLU A 480 9.70 81.74 3.03
CA GLU A 480 10.14 81.02 4.23
C GLU A 480 9.15 81.31 5.36
N THR A 481 8.39 80.29 5.78
CA THR A 481 7.44 80.41 6.89
C THR A 481 8.05 79.80 8.14
N CYS A 482 8.19 80.60 9.18
CA CYS A 482 8.87 80.24 10.41
C CYS A 482 7.88 80.22 11.58
N PHE A 483 7.85 79.12 12.32
CA PHE A 483 7.07 79.01 13.55
C PHE A 483 8.00 79.04 14.76
N PHE A 484 7.68 79.89 15.73
CA PHE A 484 8.29 79.90 17.06
C PHE A 484 7.39 79.08 18.00
N ASN A 485 7.98 78.26 18.87
CA ASN A 485 7.25 77.55 19.91
C ASN A 485 6.77 78.49 21.00
#